data_AF-A0A969T4U4-F1
#
_entry.id   AF-A0A969T4U4-F1
#
_cell.length_a   1.000
_cell.length_b   1.000
_cell.length_c   1.000
_cell.angle_alpha   90.00
_cell.angle_beta   90.00
_cell.angle_gamma   90.00
#
_symmetry.space_group_name_H-M   'P 1'
#
loop_
_entity.id
_entity.type
_entity.pdbx_description
1 polymer ?
#
loop_
_entity_poly.entity_id
_entity_poly.type
_entity_poly.pdbx_seq_one_letter_code
_entity_poly.pdbx_strand_id
1 'polypeptide(L)'
;MRTIFLKYRMDLLMLLVLVFINSSLLRGQNDLRKIVPLEGKWSFTIGTNPDWKYASYDDSDWDKIRVPSSWEDEGFHDYNGFGYYRKKIHISGDLEGQMLYLMLGYIDDVDEVYFNGKK
;
A
#
# COMPACT_ATOMS: atom_id res chain seq x y z
N MET A 1 -49.29 -18.07 -33.77
CA MET A 1 -48.22 -18.91 -33.17
C MET A 1 -46.81 -18.33 -33.39
N ARG A 2 -46.40 -17.93 -34.62
CA ARG A 2 -45.06 -17.36 -34.90
C ARG A 2 -44.69 -16.06 -34.15
N THR A 3 -45.66 -15.18 -33.91
CA THR A 3 -45.45 -13.88 -33.23
C THR A 3 -45.07 -14.01 -31.76
N ILE A 4 -45.61 -15.03 -31.08
CA ILE A 4 -45.33 -15.33 -29.67
C ILE A 4 -43.88 -15.84 -29.52
N PHE A 5 -43.42 -16.71 -30.41
CA PHE A 5 -42.03 -17.22 -30.42
C PHE A 5 -41.00 -16.12 -30.71
N LEU A 6 -41.30 -15.17 -31.60
CA LEU A 6 -40.41 -14.03 -31.85
C LEU A 6 -40.29 -13.12 -30.62
N LYS A 7 -41.39 -12.87 -29.91
CA LYS A 7 -41.40 -12.04 -28.69
C LYS A 7 -40.49 -12.62 -27.61
N TYR A 8 -40.65 -13.90 -27.27
CA TYR A 8 -39.79 -14.56 -26.27
C TYR A 8 -38.32 -14.64 -26.69
N ARG A 9 -38.04 -14.78 -28.00
CA ARG A 9 -36.66 -14.74 -28.53
C ARG A 9 -36.01 -13.36 -28.35
N MET A 10 -36.78 -12.28 -28.53
CA MET A 10 -36.31 -10.91 -28.30
C MET A 10 -36.17 -10.61 -26.82
N ASP A 11 -37.10 -11.06 -25.98
CA ASP A 11 -37.04 -10.92 -24.52
C ASP A 11 -35.83 -11.66 -23.93
N LEU A 12 -35.53 -12.87 -24.41
CA LEU A 12 -34.33 -13.64 -24.02
C LEU A 12 -33.04 -12.93 -24.47
N LEU A 13 -33.02 -12.35 -25.67
CA LEU A 13 -31.88 -11.57 -26.17
C LEU A 13 -31.66 -10.30 -25.35
N MET A 14 -32.72 -9.59 -24.98
CA MET A 14 -32.64 -8.41 -24.10
C MET A 14 -32.16 -8.78 -22.69
N LEU A 15 -32.63 -9.91 -22.14
CA LEU A 15 -32.17 -10.41 -20.83
C LEU A 15 -30.69 -10.78 -20.85
N LEU A 16 -30.22 -11.44 -21.92
CA LEU A 16 -28.80 -11.76 -22.11
C LEU A 16 -27.95 -10.48 -22.24
N VAL A 17 -28.39 -9.49 -23.02
CA VAL A 17 -27.70 -8.19 -23.15
C VAL A 17 -27.62 -7.46 -21.81
N LEU A 18 -28.69 -7.48 -21.00
CA LEU A 18 -28.68 -6.91 -19.64
C LEU A 18 -27.69 -7.63 -18.71
N VAL A 19 -27.57 -8.95 -18.78
CA VAL A 19 -26.56 -9.72 -18.00
C VAL A 19 -25.13 -9.36 -18.43
N PHE A 20 -24.89 -9.21 -19.74
CA PHE A 20 -23.57 -8.82 -20.26
C PHE A 20 -23.18 -7.39 -19.86
N ILE A 21 -24.10 -6.43 -19.87
CA ILE A 21 -23.84 -5.03 -19.44
C ILE A 21 -23.54 -4.95 -17.93
N ASN A 22 -24.19 -5.76 -17.10
CA ASN A 22 -23.88 -5.81 -15.67
C ASN A 22 -22.48 -6.39 -15.41
N SER A 23 -22.03 -7.37 -16.19
CA SER A 23 -20.70 -7.98 -16.00
C SER A 23 -19.53 -7.04 -16.31
N SER A 24 -19.68 -6.13 -17.29
CA SER A 24 -18.66 -5.13 -17.63
C SER A 24 -18.61 -3.97 -16.64
N LEU A 25 -19.73 -3.62 -16.00
CA LEU A 25 -19.78 -2.60 -14.93
C LEU A 25 -19.22 -3.10 -13.58
N LEU A 26 -19.18 -4.41 -13.36
CA LEU A 26 -18.58 -5.02 -12.16
C LEU A 26 -17.06 -5.15 -12.24
N ARG A 27 -16.43 -4.78 -13.36
CA ARG A 27 -14.96 -4.83 -13.51
C ARG A 27 -14.30 -3.56 -12.95
N GLY A 28 -14.71 -3.17 -11.75
CA GLY A 28 -14.04 -2.16 -10.93
C GLY A 28 -13.32 -2.83 -9.76
N GLN A 29 -12.63 -3.94 -10.00
CA GLN A 29 -11.74 -4.50 -9.00
C GLN A 29 -10.46 -3.67 -9.03
N ASN A 30 -10.43 -2.59 -8.23
CA ASN A 30 -9.23 -1.80 -8.01
C ASN A 30 -8.24 -2.65 -7.22
N ASP A 31 -7.58 -3.60 -7.89
CA ASP A 31 -6.46 -4.31 -7.30
C ASP A 31 -5.34 -3.29 -7.08
N LEU A 32 -4.99 -3.07 -5.80
CA LEU A 32 -3.86 -2.23 -5.45
C LEU A 32 -2.60 -2.80 -6.12
N ARG A 33 -2.04 -2.04 -7.05
CA ARG A 33 -0.76 -2.40 -7.68
C ARG A 33 0.37 -1.99 -6.76
N LYS A 34 1.19 -2.96 -6.31
CA LYS A 34 2.45 -2.65 -5.62
C LYS A 34 3.41 -2.01 -6.61
N ILE A 35 3.70 -0.72 -6.42
CA ILE A 35 4.59 0.08 -7.27
C ILE A 35 5.99 0.27 -6.70
N VAL A 36 6.11 0.29 -5.37
CA VAL A 36 7.39 0.45 -4.66
C VAL A 36 7.42 -0.63 -3.57
N PRO A 37 8.38 -1.58 -3.60
CA PRO A 37 8.57 -2.51 -2.51
C PRO A 37 9.14 -1.77 -1.29
N LEU A 38 8.55 -2.03 -0.14
CA LEU A 38 9.01 -1.50 1.15
C LEU A 38 9.87 -2.52 1.91
N GLU A 39 9.98 -3.74 1.40
CA GLU A 39 10.84 -4.78 1.92
C GLU A 39 12.33 -4.44 1.68
N GLY A 40 13.22 -5.06 2.45
CA GLY A 40 14.67 -4.88 2.40
C GLY A 40 15.19 -3.93 3.46
N LYS A 41 16.25 -3.19 3.16
CA LYS A 41 16.97 -2.38 4.16
C LYS A 41 16.30 -1.03 4.44
N TRP A 42 16.20 -0.70 5.72
CA TRP A 42 15.74 0.58 6.27
C TRP A 42 16.82 1.20 7.15
N SER A 43 16.88 2.53 7.25
CA SER A 43 17.61 3.17 8.35
C SER A 43 16.81 2.97 9.63
N PHE A 44 17.48 2.62 10.72
CA PHE A 44 16.86 2.40 12.02
C PHE A 44 17.71 2.97 13.15
N THR A 45 17.05 3.51 14.16
CA THR A 45 17.65 3.88 15.45
C THR A 45 16.63 3.67 16.56
N ILE A 46 17.12 3.44 17.77
CA ILE A 46 16.31 3.47 18.99
C ILE A 46 16.07 4.92 19.45
N GLY A 47 14.91 5.20 20.05
CA GLY A 47 14.56 6.49 20.64
C GLY A 47 13.34 7.18 20.00
N THR A 48 13.11 8.44 20.37
CA THR A 48 11.88 9.20 20.05
C THR A 48 12.14 10.66 19.66
N ASN A 49 13.29 10.99 19.08
CA ASN A 49 13.60 12.39 18.77
C ASN A 49 12.57 12.97 17.77
N PRO A 50 11.89 14.08 18.11
CA PRO A 50 10.82 14.64 17.29
C PRO A 50 11.30 15.19 15.94
N ASP A 51 12.60 15.42 15.74
CA ASP A 51 13.17 15.96 14.50
C ASP A 51 13.42 14.88 13.45
N TRP A 52 13.41 13.59 13.84
CA TRP A 52 13.64 12.47 12.93
C TRP A 52 12.56 12.29 11.86
N LYS A 53 11.42 12.97 11.98
CA LYS A 53 10.37 12.98 10.96
C LYS A 53 10.72 13.81 9.73
N TYR A 54 11.63 14.78 9.84
CA TYR A 54 11.89 15.71 8.75
C TYR A 54 12.65 15.04 7.59
N ALA A 55 12.25 15.36 6.35
CA ALA A 55 12.89 14.82 5.15
C ALA A 55 14.37 15.23 5.05
N SER A 56 14.72 16.40 5.58
CA SER A 56 16.09 16.93 5.60
C SER A 56 16.99 16.37 6.69
N TYR A 57 16.46 15.54 7.61
CA TYR A 57 17.27 14.94 8.67
C TYR A 57 18.29 13.97 8.07
N ASP A 58 19.55 14.12 8.48
CA ASP A 58 20.66 13.25 8.09
C ASP A 58 20.65 12.00 8.97
N ASP A 59 20.36 10.86 8.35
CA ASP A 59 20.27 9.53 8.95
C ASP A 59 21.44 8.63 8.53
N SER A 60 22.58 9.24 8.17
CA SER A 60 23.78 8.53 7.71
C SER A 60 24.50 7.75 8.81
N ASP A 61 24.32 8.15 10.08
CA ASP A 61 24.86 7.50 11.26
C ASP A 61 23.98 6.38 11.81
N TRP A 62 22.77 6.19 11.27
CA TRP A 62 21.83 5.15 11.71
C TRP A 62 22.18 3.78 11.17
N ASP A 63 21.88 2.77 11.99
CA ASP A 63 21.97 1.37 11.61
C ASP A 63 21.07 1.04 10.42
N LYS A 64 21.39 -0.07 9.73
CA LYS A 64 20.58 -0.59 8.62
C LYS A 64 20.04 -1.98 8.97
N ILE A 65 18.73 -2.09 9.16
CA ILE A 65 18.04 -3.35 9.45
C ILE A 65 17.14 -3.78 8.30
N ARG A 66 16.86 -5.08 8.19
CA ARG A 66 15.95 -5.65 7.19
C ARG A 66 14.51 -5.63 7.66
N VAL A 67 13.59 -5.39 6.73
CA VAL A 67 12.14 -5.50 6.89
C VAL A 67 11.61 -6.45 5.80
N PRO A 68 10.70 -7.40 6.11
CA PRO A 68 10.16 -7.68 7.43
C PRO A 68 11.18 -8.41 8.33
N SER A 69 11.28 -7.98 9.57
CA SER A 69 11.99 -8.63 10.68
C SER A 69 11.63 -7.90 11.96
N SER A 70 11.78 -8.55 13.12
CA SER A 70 11.87 -7.83 14.40
C SER A 70 13.21 -7.07 14.46
N TRP A 71 13.31 -5.97 15.21
CA TRP A 71 14.59 -5.29 15.39
C TRP A 71 15.53 -6.13 16.27
N GLU A 72 14.98 -6.97 17.14
CA GLU A 72 15.71 -7.89 18.01
C GLU A 72 16.51 -8.89 17.18
N ASP A 73 15.93 -9.40 16.10
CA ASP A 73 16.59 -10.32 15.17
C ASP A 73 17.64 -9.61 14.28
N GLU A 74 17.64 -8.28 14.26
CA GLU A 74 18.56 -7.45 13.48
C GLU A 74 19.62 -6.75 14.34
N GLY A 75 19.83 -7.23 15.58
CA GLY A 75 20.95 -6.84 16.45
C GLY A 75 20.58 -6.02 17.68
N PHE A 76 19.29 -5.69 17.86
CA PHE A 76 18.79 -4.95 19.02
C PHE A 76 18.17 -5.91 20.05
N HIS A 77 18.91 -6.96 20.42
CA HIS A 77 18.45 -8.01 21.32
C HIS A 77 17.96 -7.45 22.66
N ASP A 78 16.82 -7.96 23.13
CA ASP A 78 16.16 -7.60 24.40
C ASP A 78 15.80 -6.11 24.55
N TYR A 79 15.90 -5.32 23.47
CA TYR A 79 15.54 -3.91 23.51
C TYR A 79 14.01 -3.76 23.64
N ASN A 80 13.57 -3.06 24.68
CA ASN A 80 12.18 -2.72 24.91
C ASN A 80 12.04 -1.19 24.92
N GLY A 81 11.28 -0.64 23.98
CA GLY A 81 11.10 0.80 23.86
C GLY A 81 10.57 1.21 22.49
N PHE A 82 10.93 2.41 22.07
CA PHE A 82 10.52 2.96 20.78
C PHE A 82 11.71 2.94 19.80
N GLY A 83 11.43 2.57 18.56
CA GLY A 83 12.38 2.65 17.46
C GLY A 83 11.84 3.55 16.35
N TYR A 84 12.75 4.10 15.54
CA TYR A 84 12.40 4.94 14.41
C TYR A 84 12.95 4.33 13.13
N TYR A 85 12.08 4.17 12.14
CA TYR A 85 12.39 3.62 10.82
C TYR A 85 12.38 4.74 9.78
N ARG A 86 13.40 4.82 8.91
CA ARG A 86 13.41 5.74 7.76
C ARG A 86 13.71 5.01 6.45
N LYS A 87 12.89 5.30 5.43
CA LYS A 87 13.06 4.84 4.05
C LYS A 87 12.92 6.01 3.09
N LYS A 88 13.92 6.20 2.24
CA LYS A 88 13.82 7.08 1.08
C LYS A 88 13.32 6.22 -0.10
N ILE A 89 12.23 6.66 -0.72
CA ILE A 89 11.64 5.99 -1.89
C ILE A 89 11.63 6.93 -3.10
N HIS A 90 11.72 6.34 -4.28
CA HIS A 90 11.50 7.06 -5.53
C HIS A 90 10.13 6.69 -6.08
N ILE A 91 9.28 7.69 -6.29
CA ILE A 91 7.99 7.55 -6.95
C ILE A 91 8.16 8.14 -8.34
N SER A 92 7.89 7.34 -9.37
CA SER A 92 8.03 7.75 -10.76
C SER A 92 6.96 8.78 -11.14
N GLY A 93 7.33 9.74 -12.00
CA GLY A 93 6.46 10.86 -12.40
C GLY A 93 5.24 10.44 -13.24
N ASP A 94 5.23 9.24 -13.81
CA ASP A 94 4.06 8.66 -14.49
C ASP A 94 2.87 8.40 -13.56
N LEU A 95 3.10 8.45 -12.24
CA LEU A 95 2.08 8.33 -11.20
C LEU A 95 1.55 9.68 -10.71
N GLU A 96 1.97 10.80 -11.31
CA GLU A 96 1.48 12.12 -10.95
C GLU A 96 -0.05 12.20 -11.04
N GLY A 97 -0.67 12.78 -10.00
CA GLY A 97 -2.13 12.89 -9.89
C GLY A 97 -2.85 11.60 -9.51
N GLN A 98 -2.17 10.46 -9.40
CA GLN A 98 -2.77 9.21 -8.94
C GLN A 98 -2.86 9.15 -7.42
N MET A 99 -3.89 8.47 -6.91
CA MET A 99 -4.01 8.17 -5.49
C MET A 99 -3.08 7.01 -5.13
N LEU A 100 -2.16 7.26 -4.20
CA LEU A 100 -1.21 6.27 -3.72
C LEU A 100 -1.56 5.85 -2.30
N TYR A 101 -1.32 4.58 -1.99
CA TYR A 101 -1.52 4.01 -0.67
C TYR A 101 -0.20 3.52 -0.10
N LEU A 102 0.03 3.82 1.17
CA LEU A 102 1.15 3.27 1.94
C LEU A 102 0.68 2.01 2.67
N MET A 103 1.37 0.88 2.46
CA MET A 103 1.04 -0.39 3.10
C MET A 103 2.26 -0.88 3.89
N LEU A 104 2.22 -0.75 5.22
CA LEU A 104 3.35 -1.09 6.10
C LEU A 104 3.35 -2.54 6.61
N GLY A 105 2.24 -3.26 6.44
CA GLY A 105 2.09 -4.62 6.95
C GLY A 105 1.79 -4.63 8.46
N TYR A 106 2.31 -5.63 9.17
CA TYR A 106 2.13 -5.78 10.61
C TYR A 106 3.20 -4.98 11.35
N ILE A 107 2.75 -4.18 12.32
CA ILE A 107 3.60 -3.43 13.24
C ILE A 107 3.28 -3.93 14.64
N ASP A 108 4.31 -4.20 15.43
CA ASP A 108 4.13 -4.62 16.82
C ASP A 108 3.77 -3.41 17.70
N ASP A 109 2.82 -3.61 18.60
CA ASP A 109 2.16 -2.62 19.47
C ASP A 109 1.54 -1.38 18.78
N VAL A 110 2.35 -0.37 18.44
CA VAL A 110 1.87 0.96 18.01
C VAL A 110 2.79 1.61 16.98
N ASP A 111 2.23 2.47 16.13
CA ASP A 111 2.96 3.22 15.12
C ASP A 111 2.59 4.72 15.06
N GLU A 112 3.55 5.52 14.60
CA GLU A 112 3.29 6.83 14.04
C GLU A 112 4.01 6.97 12.70
N VAL A 113 3.28 7.33 11.66
CA VAL A 113 3.82 7.44 10.31
C VAL A 113 3.89 8.89 9.87
N TYR A 114 4.99 9.24 9.21
CA TYR A 114 5.19 10.55 8.61
C TYR A 114 5.66 10.39 7.16
N PHE A 115 5.06 11.14 6.23
CA PHE A 115 5.52 11.26 4.86
C PHE A 115 6.08 12.68 4.64
N ASN A 116 7.38 12.78 4.36
CA ASN A 116 8.08 14.06 4.23
C ASN A 116 7.82 15.03 5.40
N GLY A 117 7.83 14.51 6.64
CA GLY A 117 7.62 15.28 7.87
C GLY A 117 6.17 15.63 8.21
N LYS A 118 5.20 15.21 7.39
CA LYS A 118 3.76 15.38 7.67
C LYS A 118 3.16 14.05 8.12
N LYS A 119 2.38 14.09 9.19
CA LYS A 119 1.61 12.95 9.68
C LYS A 119 0.45 12.65 8.73
#